data_AF-A0A815UK12-F1
#
_entry.id   AF-A0A815UK12-F1
#
_cell.length_a   1.000
_cell.length_b   1.000
_cell.length_c   1.000
_cell.angle_alpha   90.00
_cell.angle_beta   90.00
_cell.angle_gamma   90.00
#
_symmetry.space_group_name_H-M   'P 1'
#
loop_
_entity.id
_entity.type
_entity.pdbx_description
1 polymer ?
#
loop_
_entity_poly.entity_id
_entity_poly.type
_entity_poly.pdbx_seq_one_letter_code
_entity_poly.pdbx_strand_id
1 'polypeptide(L)'
;MDISNEQSIYNQGSKSVVNKSDIIKKIIEYKCAAPSAFAWEIREHLIREMNYNLEDLPNVSAIHRILQNLDLTLKNMNSEEKPQVNETNREYYQALVDHLKANNRLESDLFKVQNEPMILTKQQKDTLEEVFNVTHYPDLHQREKLGIRLNLHEAKIQVEMKIFI
;
A
#
# COMPACT_ATOMS: atom_id res chain seq x y z
N MET A 1 39.85 -39.61 -9.57
CA MET A 1 39.74 -39.10 -8.19
C MET A 1 38.95 -37.83 -8.28
N ASP A 2 37.74 -37.92 -7.73
CA ASP A 2 36.74 -36.91 -7.37
C ASP A 2 36.94 -35.45 -7.78
N ILE A 3 35.92 -34.89 -8.45
CA ILE A 3 35.24 -33.67 -7.98
C ILE A 3 33.73 -33.83 -8.25
N SER A 4 33.02 -34.37 -7.27
CA SER A 4 31.60 -34.07 -7.05
C SER A 4 31.49 -32.67 -6.46
N ASN A 5 30.91 -31.70 -7.18
CA ASN A 5 30.13 -30.57 -6.65
C ASN A 5 30.07 -29.42 -7.65
N GLU A 6 29.03 -29.38 -8.47
CA GLU A 6 28.45 -28.11 -8.93
C GLU A 6 26.91 -28.23 -8.94
N GLN A 7 26.36 -28.65 -7.79
CA GLN A 7 25.00 -28.35 -7.39
C GLN A 7 25.10 -27.47 -6.14
N SER A 8 25.18 -26.15 -6.31
CA SER A 8 24.75 -25.16 -5.32
C SER A 8 25.25 -23.78 -5.72
N ILE A 9 24.53 -23.07 -6.59
CA ILE A 9 24.26 -21.64 -6.39
C ILE A 9 22.83 -21.36 -6.84
N TYR A 10 21.86 -22.03 -6.23
CA TYR A 10 20.62 -21.33 -5.92
C TYR A 10 21.00 -20.31 -4.86
N ASN A 11 21.48 -19.14 -5.31
CA ASN A 11 21.48 -17.96 -4.48
C ASN A 11 20.01 -17.69 -4.17
N GLN A 12 19.58 -18.26 -3.05
CA GLN A 12 18.58 -17.67 -2.19
C GLN A 12 19.13 -16.30 -1.76
N GLY A 13 19.11 -15.35 -2.70
CA GLY A 13 19.07 -13.95 -2.37
C GLY A 13 17.81 -13.80 -1.56
N SER A 14 17.99 -13.66 -0.26
CA SER A 14 16.94 -13.47 0.71
C SER A 14 16.00 -12.42 0.14
N LYS A 15 14.80 -12.83 -0.31
CA LYS A 15 13.68 -11.90 -0.43
C LYS A 15 13.55 -11.36 0.98
N SER A 16 14.18 -10.22 1.27
CA SER A 16 13.96 -9.47 2.49
C SER A 16 12.47 -9.26 2.47
N VAL A 17 11.74 -10.06 3.27
CA VAL A 17 10.29 -9.95 3.35
C VAL A 17 10.08 -8.56 3.89
N VAL A 18 9.78 -7.63 2.99
CA VAL A 18 9.56 -6.25 3.35
C VAL A 18 8.44 -6.27 4.35
N ASN A 19 8.76 -5.88 5.58
CA ASN A 19 7.82 -5.98 6.65
C ASN A 19 6.74 -4.92 6.41
N LYS A 20 5.51 -5.38 6.15
CA LYS A 20 4.34 -4.52 5.93
C LYS A 20 4.17 -3.50 7.07
N SER A 21 4.60 -3.86 8.29
CA SER A 21 4.64 -2.96 9.44
C SER A 21 5.54 -1.75 9.24
N ASP A 22 6.72 -1.98 8.69
CA ASP A 22 7.71 -0.91 8.52
C ASP A 22 7.26 0.07 7.44
N ILE A 23 6.60 -0.43 6.38
CA ILE A 23 5.96 0.41 5.36
C ILE A 23 4.89 1.30 6.00
N ILE A 24 3.99 0.75 6.80
CA ILE A 24 2.89 1.51 7.42
C ILE A 24 3.45 2.57 8.37
N LYS A 25 4.43 2.22 9.19
CA LYS A 25 5.13 3.17 10.06
C LYS A 25 5.74 4.32 9.26
N LYS A 26 6.39 4.03 8.13
CA LYS A 26 6.94 5.10 7.27
C LYS A 26 5.87 5.96 6.61
N ILE A 27 4.77 5.37 6.11
CA ILE A 27 3.64 6.16 5.57
C ILE A 27 3.16 7.18 6.61
N ILE A 28 2.99 6.75 7.85
CA ILE A 28 2.58 7.60 8.96
C ILE A 28 3.63 8.67 9.25
N GLU A 29 4.91 8.30 9.39
CA GLU A 29 5.99 9.25 9.67
C GLU A 29 6.07 10.36 8.61
N TYR A 30 5.93 10.02 7.32
CA TYR A 30 5.89 11.02 6.26
C TYR A 30 4.65 11.89 6.33
N LYS A 31 3.48 11.32 6.64
CA LYS A 31 2.27 12.12 6.82
C LYS A 31 2.39 13.09 8.00
N CYS A 32 3.00 12.66 9.10
CA CYS A 32 3.29 13.53 10.23
C CYS A 32 4.27 14.64 9.83
N ALA A 33 5.36 14.30 9.14
CA ALA A 33 6.38 15.27 8.72
C ALA A 33 5.85 16.28 7.70
N ALA A 34 5.00 15.84 6.79
CA ALA A 34 4.38 16.66 5.75
C ALA A 34 2.85 16.40 5.70
N PRO A 35 2.06 17.08 6.54
CA PRO A 35 0.61 16.91 6.59
C PRO A 35 -0.12 17.17 5.27
N SER A 36 0.45 18.03 4.41
CA SER A 36 -0.08 18.31 3.07
C SER A 36 0.25 17.23 2.04
N ALA A 37 1.11 16.25 2.37
CA ALA A 37 1.56 15.25 1.42
C ALA A 37 0.40 14.38 0.93
N PHE A 38 0.36 14.19 -0.38
CA PHE A 38 -0.54 13.29 -1.08
C PHE A 38 0.00 11.85 -1.06
N ALA A 39 -0.90 10.88 -1.23
CA ALA A 39 -0.55 9.46 -1.21
C ALA A 39 0.49 9.07 -2.29
N TRP A 40 0.50 9.76 -3.44
CA TRP A 40 1.50 9.53 -4.48
C TRP A 40 2.89 10.06 -4.08
N GLU A 41 2.97 11.20 -3.39
CA GLU A 41 4.23 11.76 -2.90
C GLU A 41 4.84 10.85 -1.84
N ILE A 42 4.01 10.30 -0.95
CA ILE A 42 4.45 9.33 0.04
C ILE A 42 4.96 8.06 -0.65
N ARG A 43 4.27 7.56 -1.68
CA ARG A 43 4.74 6.39 -2.45
C ARG A 43 6.09 6.65 -3.11
N GLU A 44 6.24 7.79 -3.78
CA GLU A 44 7.48 8.21 -4.42
C GLU A 44 8.62 8.32 -3.42
N HIS A 45 8.35 8.81 -2.23
CA HIS A 45 9.34 8.89 -1.16
C HIS A 45 9.77 7.50 -0.67
N LEU A 46 8.82 6.58 -0.45
CA LEU A 46 9.13 5.20 -0.05
C LEU A 46 10.00 4.46 -1.07
N ILE A 47 9.79 4.71 -2.37
CA ILE A 47 10.63 4.18 -3.45
C ILE A 47 12.07 4.69 -3.33
N ARG A 48 12.24 5.99 -3.04
CA ARG A 48 13.55 6.64 -2.95
C ARG A 48 14.35 6.23 -1.71
N GLU A 49 13.72 6.14 -0.54
CA GLU A 49 14.47 5.95 0.72
C GLU A 49 14.78 4.50 1.09
N MET A 50 14.00 3.53 0.61
CA MET A 50 14.06 2.18 1.20
C MET A 50 14.47 1.07 0.25
N ASN A 51 14.95 1.39 -0.96
CA ASN A 51 15.35 0.37 -1.93
C ASN A 51 14.24 -0.67 -2.17
N TYR A 52 12.97 -0.29 -1.93
CA TYR A 52 11.83 -1.18 -2.06
C TYR A 52 11.52 -1.42 -3.53
N ASN A 53 11.17 -2.65 -3.87
CA ASN A 53 10.64 -2.92 -5.20
C ASN A 53 9.23 -2.34 -5.32
N LEU A 54 8.86 -1.90 -6.52
CA LEU A 54 7.53 -1.36 -6.81
C LEU A 54 6.39 -2.32 -6.44
N GLU A 55 6.67 -3.63 -6.47
CA GLU A 55 5.71 -4.69 -6.15
C GLU A 55 5.50 -4.91 -4.65
N ASP A 56 6.52 -4.60 -3.83
CA ASP A 56 6.47 -4.76 -2.37
C ASP A 56 5.75 -3.58 -1.69
N LEU A 57 5.58 -2.47 -2.42
CA LEU A 57 4.96 -1.25 -1.92
C LEU A 57 3.43 -1.24 -2.13
N PRO A 58 2.67 -0.70 -1.16
CA PRO A 58 1.26 -0.43 -1.36
C PRO A 58 1.08 0.57 -2.50
N ASN A 59 0.09 0.31 -3.36
CA ASN A 59 -0.29 1.27 -4.38
C ASN A 59 -0.88 2.56 -3.75
N VAL A 60 -1.00 3.62 -4.56
CA VAL A 60 -1.50 4.94 -4.08
C VAL A 60 -2.87 4.83 -3.40
N SER A 61 -3.75 3.94 -3.86
CA SER A 61 -5.08 3.74 -3.25
C SER A 61 -4.98 3.11 -1.86
N ALA A 62 -4.13 2.10 -1.69
CA ALA A 62 -3.88 1.48 -0.39
C ALA A 62 -3.28 2.48 0.60
N ILE A 63 -2.29 3.28 0.18
CA ILE A 63 -1.75 4.37 1.00
C ILE A 63 -2.86 5.36 1.37
N HIS A 64 -3.68 5.77 0.41
CA HIS A 64 -4.79 6.69 0.66
C HIS A 64 -5.81 6.14 1.67
N ARG A 65 -6.16 4.85 1.59
CA ARG A 65 -7.06 4.21 2.56
C ARG A 65 -6.46 4.16 3.96
N ILE A 66 -5.17 3.85 4.08
CA ILE A 66 -4.44 3.90 5.36
C ILE A 66 -4.55 5.30 5.97
N LEU A 67 -4.32 6.34 5.17
CA LEU A 67 -4.44 7.74 5.61
C LEU A 67 -5.88 8.12 5.99
N GLN A 68 -6.88 7.74 5.19
CA GLN A 68 -8.28 8.00 5.53
C GLN A 68 -8.68 7.30 6.83
N ASN A 69 -8.21 6.08 7.08
CA ASN A 69 -8.51 5.38 8.32
C ASN A 69 -7.87 6.06 9.52
N LEU A 70 -6.66 6.60 9.36
CA LEU A 70 -6.02 7.44 10.36
C LEU A 70 -6.90 8.66 10.67
N ASP A 71 -7.39 9.35 9.64
CA ASP A 71 -8.31 10.50 9.76
C ASP A 71 -9.69 10.13 10.34
N LEU A 72 -10.20 8.92 10.09
CA LEU A 72 -11.47 8.43 10.66
C LEU A 72 -11.29 8.08 12.14
N THR A 73 -10.18 7.43 12.47
CA THR A 73 -9.82 7.11 13.86
C THR A 73 -9.73 8.40 14.68
N LEU A 74 -9.20 9.47 14.10
CA LEU A 74 -9.19 10.82 14.68
C LEU A 74 -10.60 11.38 14.92
N LYS A 75 -11.46 11.34 13.91
CA LYS A 75 -12.82 11.91 14.01
C LYS A 75 -13.67 11.23 15.07
N ASN A 76 -13.43 9.94 15.30
CA ASN A 76 -14.17 9.10 16.23
C ASN A 76 -13.66 9.14 17.68
N MET A 77 -12.56 9.85 17.99
CA MET A 77 -12.11 10.03 19.38
C MET A 77 -13.00 11.03 20.13
N ASN A 78 -13.25 10.77 21.41
CA ASN A 78 -14.02 11.65 22.28
C ASN A 78 -13.35 13.02 22.42
N SER A 79 -14.14 14.09 22.53
CA SER A 79 -13.63 15.47 22.62
C SER A 79 -12.68 15.73 23.80
N GLU A 80 -12.73 14.89 24.84
CA GLU A 80 -11.85 14.96 26.02
C GLU A 80 -10.48 14.29 25.79
N GLU A 81 -10.37 13.40 24.79
CA GLU A 81 -9.13 12.71 24.39
C GLU A 81 -8.48 13.35 23.15
N LYS A 82 -9.16 14.33 22.51
CA LYS A 82 -8.61 15.02 21.34
C LYS A 82 -7.44 15.92 21.75
N PRO A 83 -6.27 15.77 21.12
CA PRO A 83 -5.21 16.76 21.23
C PRO A 83 -5.75 18.14 20.83
N GLN A 84 -5.62 19.14 21.73
CA GLN A 84 -6.02 20.53 21.51
C GLN A 84 -5.06 21.23 20.52
N VAL A 85 -4.89 20.67 19.33
CA VAL A 85 -4.00 21.15 18.26
C VAL A 85 -4.79 21.27 16.97
N ASN A 86 -4.54 22.35 16.24
CA ASN A 86 -5.16 22.67 14.97
C ASN A 86 -4.96 21.54 13.92
N GLU A 87 -6.02 21.23 13.19
CA GLU A 87 -6.16 20.12 12.21
C GLU A 87 -5.21 20.19 10.99
N THR A 88 -4.23 21.10 11.01
CA THR A 88 -3.23 21.35 9.95
C THR A 88 -1.79 21.07 10.39
N ASN A 89 -1.54 20.81 11.68
CA ASN A 89 -0.19 20.76 12.20
C ASN A 89 0.34 19.32 12.31
N ARG A 90 1.61 19.16 11.95
CA ARG A 90 2.46 17.99 12.23
C ARG A 90 2.26 17.44 13.66
N GLU A 91 2.07 18.32 14.63
CA GLU A 91 1.80 17.99 16.04
C GLU A 91 0.52 17.16 16.24
N TYR A 92 -0.50 17.39 15.41
CA TYR A 92 -1.79 16.69 15.46
C TYR A 92 -1.65 15.21 15.07
N TYR A 93 -1.05 14.94 13.91
CA TYR A 93 -0.78 13.57 13.46
C TYR A 93 0.21 12.86 14.39
N GLN A 94 1.18 13.59 14.96
CA GLN A 94 2.13 13.02 15.92
C GLN A 94 1.43 12.57 17.21
N ALA A 95 0.61 13.43 17.83
CA ALA A 95 -0.11 13.11 19.07
C ALA A 95 -1.06 11.92 18.90
N LEU A 96 -1.71 11.80 17.74
CA LEU A 96 -2.53 10.65 17.39
C LEU A 96 -1.73 9.34 17.35
N VAL A 97 -0.60 9.36 16.65
CA VAL A 97 0.24 8.18 16.50
C VAL A 97 0.74 7.72 17.86
N ASP A 98 1.09 8.67 18.72
CA ASP A 98 1.50 8.38 20.10
C ASP A 98 0.34 7.79 20.92
N HIS A 99 -0.88 8.31 20.77
CA HIS A 99 -2.08 7.73 21.38
C HIS A 99 -2.36 6.29 20.90
N LEU A 100 -2.28 6.03 19.59
CA LEU A 100 -2.48 4.70 19.02
C LEU A 100 -1.39 3.72 19.45
N LYS A 101 -0.15 4.19 19.59
CA LYS A 101 0.96 3.40 20.15
C LYS A 101 0.73 3.07 21.62
N ALA A 102 0.37 4.07 22.43
CA ALA A 102 0.12 3.89 23.86
C ALA A 102 -1.00 2.87 24.14
N ASN A 103 -2.00 2.81 23.26
CA ASN A 103 -3.10 1.86 23.36
C ASN A 103 -2.87 0.54 22.59
N ASN A 104 -1.70 0.30 22.00
CA ASN A 104 -1.39 -0.87 21.17
C ASN A 104 -2.35 -1.08 19.98
N ARG A 105 -2.92 -0.01 19.43
CA ARG A 105 -3.93 -0.04 18.35
C ARG A 105 -3.38 0.34 16.98
N LEU A 106 -2.18 0.92 16.92
CA LEU A 106 -1.60 1.42 15.67
C LEU A 106 -1.52 0.31 14.61
N GLU A 107 -1.04 -0.88 14.97
CA GLU A 107 -0.93 -1.96 13.99
C GLU A 107 -2.30 -2.59 13.68
N SER A 108 -3.12 -2.85 14.68
CA SER A 108 -4.41 -3.50 14.44
C SER A 108 -5.35 -2.66 13.57
N ASP A 109 -5.37 -1.34 13.76
CA ASP A 109 -6.38 -0.49 13.13
C ASP A 109 -5.97 -0.11 11.70
N LEU A 110 -4.66 0.10 11.45
CA LEU A 110 -4.17 0.46 10.12
C LEU A 110 -3.89 -0.76 9.22
N PHE A 111 -3.45 -1.90 9.76
CA PHE A 111 -3.15 -3.08 8.92
C PHE A 111 -4.41 -3.81 8.49
N LYS A 112 -5.51 -3.71 9.22
CA LYS A 112 -6.82 -4.20 8.76
C LYS A 112 -7.15 -3.60 7.40
N VAL A 113 -6.90 -2.31 7.21
CA VAL A 113 -7.24 -1.55 6.00
C VAL A 113 -6.41 -1.98 4.79
N GLN A 114 -5.14 -2.35 4.99
CA GLN A 114 -4.30 -2.88 3.91
C GLN A 114 -4.86 -4.21 3.37
N ASN A 115 -5.44 -5.04 4.25
CA ASN A 115 -5.95 -6.36 3.89
C ASN A 115 -7.41 -6.33 3.41
N GLU A 116 -8.10 -5.19 3.54
CA GLU A 116 -9.44 -5.05 2.99
C GLU A 116 -9.40 -4.99 1.46
N PRO A 117 -10.28 -5.72 0.77
CA PRO A 117 -10.29 -5.76 -0.69
C PRO A 117 -10.45 -4.34 -1.26
N MET A 118 -9.55 -3.99 -2.18
CA MET A 118 -9.64 -2.73 -2.90
C MET A 118 -10.85 -2.78 -3.84
N ILE A 119 -11.82 -1.90 -3.63
CA ILE A 119 -12.97 -1.75 -4.51
C ILE A 119 -12.51 -1.01 -5.76
N LEU A 120 -12.65 -1.64 -6.93
CA LEU A 120 -12.35 -1.00 -8.20
C LEU A 120 -13.29 0.18 -8.45
N THR A 121 -12.74 1.30 -8.90
CA THR A 121 -13.53 2.45 -9.35
C THR A 121 -14.30 2.10 -10.64
N LYS A 122 -15.37 2.84 -10.95
CA LYS A 122 -16.11 2.66 -12.20
C LYS A 122 -15.18 2.75 -13.42
N GLN A 123 -14.33 3.77 -13.46
CA GLN A 123 -13.35 3.95 -14.55
C GLN A 123 -12.40 2.74 -14.69
N GLN A 124 -11.94 2.16 -13.57
CA GLN A 124 -11.10 0.97 -13.61
C GLN A 124 -11.85 -0.23 -14.19
N LYS A 125 -13.12 -0.43 -13.79
CA LYS A 125 -13.97 -1.51 -14.32
C LYS A 125 -14.26 -1.34 -15.81
N ASP A 126 -14.69 -0.15 -16.23
CA ASP A 126 -14.98 0.16 -17.64
C ASP A 126 -13.74 -0.10 -18.52
N THR A 127 -12.55 0.26 -18.01
CA THR A 127 -11.28 0.01 -18.71
C THR A 127 -10.91 -1.48 -18.79
N LEU A 128 -11.19 -2.25 -17.74
CA LEU A 128 -10.96 -3.70 -17.75
C LEU A 128 -11.92 -4.40 -18.71
N GLU A 129 -13.18 -3.96 -18.76
CA GLU A 129 -14.21 -4.48 -19.66
C GLU A 129 -13.89 -4.19 -21.13
N GLU A 130 -13.40 -2.98 -21.46
CA GLU A 130 -12.92 -2.65 -22.81
C GLU A 130 -11.81 -3.60 -23.26
N VAL A 131 -10.83 -3.85 -22.39
CA VAL A 131 -9.73 -4.78 -22.70
C VAL A 131 -10.25 -6.19 -22.85
N PHE A 132 -11.17 -6.63 -21.99
CA PHE A 132 -11.76 -7.96 -22.05
C PHE A 132 -12.47 -8.21 -23.38
N ASN A 133 -13.21 -7.21 -23.87
CA ASN A 133 -13.87 -7.26 -25.18
C ASN A 133 -12.89 -7.38 -26.36
N VAL A 134 -11.65 -6.90 -26.20
CA VAL A 134 -10.58 -7.04 -27.20
C VAL A 134 -9.86 -8.39 -27.05
N THR A 135 -9.55 -8.80 -25.82
CA THR A 135 -8.87 -10.06 -25.50
C THR A 135 -9.35 -10.60 -24.16
N HIS A 136 -9.91 -11.81 -24.17
CA HIS A 136 -10.43 -12.47 -22.96
C HIS A 136 -9.29 -12.99 -22.06
N TYR A 137 -8.07 -13.11 -22.60
CA TYR A 137 -6.89 -13.65 -21.90
C TYR A 137 -5.65 -12.80 -22.20
N PRO A 138 -5.54 -11.58 -21.66
CA PRO A 138 -4.34 -10.78 -21.84
C PRO A 138 -3.13 -11.49 -21.23
N ASP A 139 -1.99 -11.44 -21.92
CA ASP A 139 -0.72 -12.02 -21.43
C ASP A 139 -0.15 -11.24 -20.23
N LEU A 140 0.93 -11.76 -19.62
CA LEU A 140 1.54 -11.13 -18.44
C LEU A 140 1.92 -9.66 -18.69
N HIS A 141 2.54 -9.37 -19.83
CA HIS A 141 3.02 -8.03 -20.15
C HIS A 141 1.86 -7.04 -20.34
N GLN A 142 0.78 -7.49 -20.98
CA GLN A 142 -0.45 -6.72 -21.12
C GLN A 142 -1.08 -6.43 -19.76
N ARG A 143 -1.12 -7.41 -18.85
CA ARG A 143 -1.65 -7.23 -17.50
C ARG A 143 -0.79 -6.31 -16.63
N GLU A 144 0.53 -6.39 -16.72
CA GLU A 144 1.45 -5.45 -16.06
C GLU A 144 1.23 -4.02 -16.53
N LYS A 145 1.12 -3.80 -17.86
CA LYS A 145 0.84 -2.48 -18.44
C LYS A 145 -0.50 -1.92 -17.97
N LEU A 146 -1.52 -2.77 -17.84
CA LEU A 146 -2.81 -2.39 -17.26
C LEU A 146 -2.72 -2.09 -15.78
N GLY A 147 -1.93 -2.86 -15.04
CA GLY A 147 -1.63 -2.61 -13.64
C GLY A 147 -1.02 -1.23 -13.43
N ILE A 148 -0.04 -0.84 -14.24
CA ILE A 148 0.54 0.50 -14.23
C ILE A 148 -0.52 1.56 -14.58
N ARG A 149 -1.27 1.36 -15.67
CA ARG A 149 -2.28 2.32 -16.15
C ARG A 149 -3.40 2.56 -15.13
N LEU A 150 -3.86 1.50 -14.47
CA LEU A 150 -4.97 1.54 -13.52
C LEU A 150 -4.51 1.70 -12.08
N ASN A 151 -3.19 1.72 -11.84
CA ASN A 151 -2.56 1.69 -10.54
C ASN A 151 -3.05 0.50 -9.67
N LEU A 152 -3.05 -0.69 -10.27
CA LEU A 152 -3.43 -1.97 -9.70
C LEU A 152 -2.24 -2.94 -9.77
N HIS A 153 -2.17 -3.91 -8.85
CA HIS A 153 -1.21 -5.01 -8.99
C HIS A 153 -1.65 -5.94 -10.12
N GLU A 154 -0.69 -6.52 -10.85
CA GLU A 154 -0.96 -7.50 -11.92
C GLU A 154 -1.86 -8.63 -11.43
N ALA A 155 -1.60 -9.16 -10.23
CA ALA A 155 -2.43 -10.22 -9.64
C ALA A 155 -3.90 -9.80 -9.48
N LYS A 156 -4.16 -8.52 -9.19
CA LYS A 156 -5.53 -7.99 -9.12
C LYS A 156 -6.16 -7.90 -10.51
N ILE A 157 -5.41 -7.46 -11.52
CA ILE A 157 -5.85 -7.50 -12.92
C ILE A 157 -6.19 -8.93 -13.34
N GLN A 158 -5.34 -9.90 -13.01
CA GLN A 158 -5.55 -11.31 -13.33
C GLN A 158 -6.83 -11.87 -12.69
N VAL A 159 -7.06 -11.61 -11.40
CA VAL A 159 -8.26 -12.06 -10.70
C VAL A 159 -9.51 -11.41 -11.28
N GLU A 160 -9.49 -10.11 -11.55
CA GLU A 160 -10.64 -9.39 -12.09
C GLU A 160 -10.95 -9.80 -13.53
N MET A 161 -9.93 -10.01 -14.37
CA MET A 161 -10.11 -10.55 -15.72
C MET A 161 -10.74 -11.96 -15.70
N LYS A 162 -10.44 -12.79 -14.68
CA LYS A 162 -11.10 -14.09 -14.51
C LYS A 162 -12.57 -14.01 -14.11
N ILE A 163 -13.01 -12.91 -13.48
CA ILE A 163 -14.41 -12.72 -13.11
C ILE A 163 -15.28 -12.44 -14.34
N PHE A 164 -14.70 -11.86 -15.40
CA PHE A 164 -15.41 -11.57 -16.66
C PHE A 164 -15.63 -12.79 -17.56
N ILE A 165 -14.96 -13.92 -17.28
CA ILE A 165 -15.06 -15.18 -18.03
C ILE A 165 -16.19 -16.04 -17.45
#